data_AF-A0A7C1VSS4-F1
#
_entry.id   AF-A0A7C1VSS4-F1
#
_cell.length_a   1.000
_cell.length_b   1.000
_cell.length_c   1.000
_cell.angle_alpha   90.00
_cell.angle_beta   90.00
_cell.angle_gamma   90.00
#
_symmetry.space_group_name_H-M   'P 1'
#
loop_
_entity.id
_entity.type
_entity.pdbx_description
1 polymer ?
#
loop_
_entity_poly.entity_id
_entity_poly.type
_entity_poly.pdbx_seq_one_letter_code
_entity_poly.pdbx_strand_id
1 'polypeptide(L)'
;MKNLLKILTLASILVAPMSYAATISSLNDGFETEASTSTLNYNSFANWDVTAGTVDLIKNGNSWGITSSEGDYSVDLDGSSGNAGVLTSKDGFAAGTYMVSFDISGNQRNGFDILDVTFDGVKLVDGLVKQAGDNFITLTFLATVSEGAKLAFANL
;
A
#
# COMPACT_ATOMS: atom_id res chain seq x y z
N MET A 1 25.61 19.10 -65.29
CA MET A 1 25.82 18.94 -63.83
C MET A 1 24.63 19.49 -63.08
N LYS A 2 23.87 18.64 -62.38
CA LYS A 2 23.33 18.86 -61.02
C LYS A 2 22.23 17.82 -60.76
N ASN A 3 22.66 16.73 -60.13
CA ASN A 3 21.81 15.66 -59.62
C ASN A 3 20.98 16.22 -58.45
N LEU A 4 19.65 16.19 -58.57
CA LEU A 4 18.76 16.56 -57.48
C LEU A 4 18.47 15.31 -56.63
N LEU A 5 19.24 15.14 -55.55
CA LEU A 5 19.01 14.11 -54.56
C LEU A 5 17.67 14.37 -53.87
N LYS A 6 16.67 13.52 -54.11
CA LYS A 6 15.41 13.49 -53.35
C LYS A 6 15.69 12.78 -52.02
N ILE A 7 15.88 13.56 -50.95
CA ILE A 7 15.93 13.04 -49.59
C ILE A 7 14.51 12.61 -49.22
N LEU A 8 14.28 11.30 -49.15
CA LEU A 8 13.05 10.73 -48.64
C LEU A 8 13.23 10.56 -47.12
N THR A 9 12.73 11.52 -46.34
CA THR A 9 12.70 11.41 -44.88
C THR A 9 11.61 10.43 -44.48
N LEU A 10 11.97 9.18 -44.16
CA LEU A 10 11.08 8.26 -43.45
C LEU A 10 10.92 8.78 -42.02
N ALA A 11 9.78 9.41 -41.73
CA ALA A 11 9.37 9.66 -40.36
C ALA A 11 8.85 8.34 -39.77
N SER A 12 9.72 7.61 -39.07
CA SER A 12 9.30 6.48 -38.24
C SER A 12 8.52 7.02 -37.04
N ILE A 13 7.19 6.91 -37.10
CA ILE A 13 6.31 7.10 -35.96
C ILE A 13 6.63 5.98 -34.96
N LEU A 14 7.40 6.31 -33.92
CA LEU A 14 7.55 5.49 -32.73
C LEU A 14 6.21 5.51 -31.99
N VAL A 15 5.34 4.53 -32.26
CA VAL A 15 4.25 4.21 -31.34
C VAL A 15 4.90 3.52 -30.15
N ALA A 16 5.24 4.29 -29.12
CA ALA A 16 5.63 3.70 -27.84
C ALA A 16 4.46 2.80 -27.37
N PRO A 17 4.71 1.56 -26.95
CA PRO A 17 3.66 0.77 -26.33
C PRO A 17 3.20 1.54 -25.09
N MET A 18 1.95 1.98 -25.11
CA MET A 18 1.28 2.48 -23.92
C MET A 18 1.11 1.26 -23.02
N SER A 19 2.07 1.03 -22.12
CA SER A 19 1.87 0.06 -21.05
C SER A 19 0.75 0.61 -20.19
N TYR A 20 -0.46 0.10 -20.40
CA TYR A 20 -1.50 0.29 -19.41
C TYR A 20 -0.98 -0.35 -18.13
N ALA A 21 -0.77 0.46 -17.09
CA ALA A 21 -0.51 -0.07 -15.76
C ALA A 21 -1.66 -1.03 -15.41
N ALA A 22 -1.34 -2.12 -14.71
CA ALA A 22 -2.38 -3.05 -14.29
C ALA A 22 -3.35 -2.28 -13.37
N THR A 23 -4.64 -2.36 -13.69
CA THR A 23 -5.70 -1.86 -12.83
C THR A 23 -6.41 -3.01 -12.13
N ILE A 24 -6.39 -2.97 -10.80
CA ILE A 24 -7.03 -3.97 -9.97
C ILE A 24 -8.50 -3.60 -9.71
N SER A 25 -9.39 -4.57 -9.89
CA SER A 25 -10.84 -4.43 -9.65
C SER A 25 -11.24 -4.82 -8.22
N SER A 26 -10.35 -5.48 -7.48
CA SER A 26 -10.48 -5.80 -6.06
C SER A 26 -9.10 -6.13 -5.49
N LEU A 27 -8.91 -5.84 -4.21
CA LEU A 27 -7.75 -6.25 -3.43
C LEU A 27 -8.24 -6.84 -2.10
N ASN A 28 -7.77 -8.04 -1.78
CA ASN A 28 -7.95 -8.67 -0.47
C ASN A 28 -6.60 -9.26 -0.09
N ASP A 29 -6.09 -8.85 1.07
CA ASP A 29 -4.73 -9.17 1.47
C ASP A 29 -4.64 -9.26 2.99
N GLY A 30 -4.40 -10.47 3.49
CA GLY A 30 -4.09 -10.75 4.89
C GLY A 30 -2.59 -10.98 5.12
N PHE A 31 -1.73 -10.73 4.12
CA PHE A 31 -0.27 -10.86 4.19
C PHE A 31 0.27 -12.29 4.43
N GLU A 32 -0.59 -13.30 4.40
CA GLU A 32 -0.27 -14.70 4.75
C GLU A 32 0.77 -15.37 3.86
N THR A 33 0.99 -14.85 2.66
CA THR A 33 1.91 -15.42 1.67
C THR A 33 3.24 -14.69 1.57
N GLU A 34 3.47 -13.66 2.39
CA GLU A 34 4.61 -12.75 2.24
C GLU A 34 5.93 -13.32 2.81
N ALA A 35 5.86 -14.14 3.87
CA ALA A 35 7.03 -14.74 4.51
C ALA A 35 6.70 -16.03 5.30
N SER A 36 7.73 -16.65 5.90
CA SER A 36 7.59 -17.80 6.82
C SER A 36 7.81 -17.44 8.30
N THR A 37 8.36 -16.26 8.58
CA THR A 37 8.60 -15.71 9.93
C THR A 37 8.41 -14.19 9.91
N SER A 38 8.30 -13.58 11.09
CA SER A 38 8.38 -12.12 11.22
C SER A 38 9.66 -11.59 10.57
N THR A 39 9.53 -10.50 9.80
CA THR A 39 10.63 -9.85 9.12
C THR A 39 10.53 -8.34 9.33
N LEU A 40 11.55 -7.77 9.97
CA LEU A 40 11.63 -6.33 10.23
C LEU A 40 12.07 -5.58 8.96
N ASN A 41 11.58 -4.35 8.79
CA ASN A 41 11.81 -3.49 7.63
C ASN A 41 11.50 -4.21 6.31
N TYR A 42 10.40 -4.98 6.29
CA TYR A 42 9.99 -5.77 5.13
C TYR A 42 9.47 -4.85 4.01
N ASN A 43 9.95 -5.06 2.78
CA ASN A 43 9.62 -4.20 1.63
C ASN A 43 9.38 -4.97 0.33
N SER A 44 9.22 -6.29 0.43
CA SER A 44 9.11 -7.19 -0.72
C SER A 44 7.68 -7.70 -0.93
N PHE A 45 6.68 -6.99 -0.40
CA PHE A 45 5.27 -7.34 -0.49
C PHE A 45 4.83 -7.61 -1.93
N ALA A 46 3.93 -8.58 -2.10
CA ALA A 46 3.36 -8.89 -3.41
C ALA A 46 2.55 -7.69 -3.94
N ASN A 47 1.59 -7.22 -3.15
CA ASN A 47 0.59 -6.23 -3.58
C ASN A 47 0.89 -4.79 -3.15
N TRP A 48 1.95 -4.57 -2.38
CA TRP A 48 2.24 -3.28 -1.75
C TRP A 48 3.68 -2.84 -2.01
N ASP A 49 3.88 -1.53 -1.97
CA ASP A 49 5.18 -0.87 -1.91
C ASP A 49 5.29 -0.12 -0.58
N VAL A 50 6.48 -0.14 0.02
CA VAL A 50 6.83 0.75 1.13
C VAL A 50 7.39 2.03 0.51
N THR A 51 6.58 3.10 0.47
CA THR A 51 6.89 4.33 -0.28
C THR A 51 7.58 5.40 0.57
N ALA A 52 7.52 5.27 1.89
CA ALA A 52 8.29 6.05 2.85
C ALA A 52 8.52 5.22 4.12
N GLY A 53 9.54 5.60 4.91
CA GLY A 53 9.87 4.96 6.18
C GLY A 53 10.14 3.46 6.07
N THR A 54 9.86 2.72 7.14
CA THR A 54 9.87 1.26 7.13
C THR A 54 8.63 0.70 7.82
N VAL A 55 8.25 -0.51 7.44
CA VAL A 55 7.19 -1.29 8.10
C VAL A 55 7.75 -2.66 8.44
N ASP A 56 7.15 -3.33 9.41
CA ASP A 56 7.51 -4.70 9.75
C ASP A 56 6.38 -5.66 9.35
N LEU A 57 6.73 -6.81 8.78
CA LEU A 57 5.80 -7.92 8.60
C LEU A 57 5.91 -8.82 9.82
N ILE A 58 4.84 -8.91 10.61
CA ILE A 58 4.85 -9.59 11.89
C ILE A 58 3.97 -10.82 11.84
N LYS A 59 4.56 -11.97 12.23
CA LYS A 59 3.85 -13.22 12.43
C LYS A 59 3.39 -13.35 13.89
N ASN A 60 2.20 -13.91 14.13
CA ASN A 60 1.72 -14.35 15.43
C ASN A 60 2.74 -15.25 16.15
N GLY A 61 2.78 -15.12 17.48
CA GLY A 61 3.75 -15.82 18.35
C GLY A 61 5.15 -15.20 18.37
N ASN A 62 5.31 -13.97 17.87
CA ASN A 62 6.55 -13.20 17.95
C ASN A 62 6.89 -12.79 19.39
N SER A 63 8.14 -12.35 19.60
CA SER A 63 8.65 -11.91 20.90
C SER A 63 8.14 -10.53 21.36
N TRP A 64 7.49 -9.77 20.49
CA TRP A 64 7.00 -8.41 20.79
C TRP A 64 5.56 -8.40 21.29
N GLY A 65 4.89 -9.55 21.33
CA GLY A 65 3.49 -9.65 21.77
C GLY A 65 2.50 -9.04 20.79
N ILE A 66 2.94 -8.74 19.56
CA ILE A 66 2.06 -8.22 18.50
C ILE A 66 1.18 -9.36 17.97
N THR A 67 -0.09 -9.07 17.75
CA THR A 67 -1.09 -10.07 17.30
C THR A 67 -1.75 -9.63 16.00
N SER A 68 -2.24 -10.57 15.20
CA SER A 68 -3.01 -10.30 13.97
C SER A 68 -4.53 -10.43 14.19
N SER A 69 -5.34 -9.65 13.46
CA SER A 69 -6.82 -9.74 13.55
C SER A 69 -7.37 -11.01 12.91
N GLU A 70 -6.74 -11.46 11.84
CA GLU A 70 -6.98 -12.72 11.15
C GLU A 70 -5.66 -13.41 10.82
N GLY A 71 -5.73 -14.71 10.50
CA GLY A 71 -4.57 -15.47 10.06
C GLY A 71 -3.38 -15.45 11.03
N ASP A 72 -2.19 -15.53 10.45
CA ASP A 72 -0.92 -15.51 11.16
C ASP A 72 -0.17 -14.18 11.00
N TYR A 73 -0.50 -13.32 10.03
CA TYR A 73 0.32 -12.15 9.68
C TYR A 73 -0.40 -10.80 9.80
N SER A 74 0.37 -9.79 10.16
CA SER A 74 -0.05 -8.39 10.20
C SER A 74 1.14 -7.49 9.84
N VAL A 75 0.83 -6.27 9.41
CA VAL A 75 1.84 -5.23 9.16
C VAL A 75 1.85 -4.26 10.32
N ASP A 76 3.03 -4.04 10.90
CA ASP A 76 3.28 -2.93 11.82
C ASP A 76 3.84 -1.73 11.04
N LEU A 77 3.06 -0.65 10.97
CA LEU A 77 3.41 0.55 10.20
C LEU A 77 4.49 1.41 10.88
N ASP A 78 4.78 1.21 12.16
CA ASP A 78 5.86 1.96 12.84
C ASP A 78 7.24 1.50 12.34
N GLY A 79 7.34 0.21 11.98
CA GLY A 79 8.57 -0.42 11.54
C GLY A 79 9.66 -0.44 12.62
N SER A 80 10.86 -0.85 12.20
CA SER A 80 12.01 -1.01 13.11
C SER A 80 13.18 -0.05 12.82
N SER A 81 12.92 1.08 12.15
CA SER A 81 13.95 2.09 11.82
C SER A 81 13.84 3.38 12.65
N GLY A 82 12.76 3.55 13.42
CA GLY A 82 12.42 4.83 14.06
C GLY A 82 11.88 5.88 13.09
N ASN A 83 11.53 5.47 11.86
CA ASN A 83 10.85 6.29 10.85
C ASN A 83 9.67 5.50 10.29
N ALA A 84 8.48 5.84 10.78
CA ALA A 84 7.23 5.17 10.45
C ALA A 84 6.96 5.12 8.94
N GLY A 85 6.42 3.99 8.51
CA GLY A 85 6.26 3.65 7.11
C GLY A 85 4.94 4.09 6.48
N VAL A 86 4.97 4.18 5.15
CA VAL A 86 3.78 4.33 4.32
C VAL A 86 3.68 3.10 3.41
N LEU A 87 2.62 2.33 3.58
CA LEU A 87 2.30 1.17 2.75
C LEU A 87 1.32 1.60 1.66
N THR A 88 1.69 1.48 0.39
CA THR A 88 0.89 1.91 -0.77
C THR A 88 0.63 0.74 -1.72
N SER A 89 -0.56 0.64 -2.29
CA SER A 89 -0.85 -0.43 -3.27
C SER A 89 0.10 -0.34 -4.46
N LYS A 90 0.67 -1.47 -4.89
CA LYS A 90 1.66 -1.54 -5.98
C LYS A 90 1.05 -1.28 -7.34
N ASP A 91 -0.13 -1.82 -7.57
CA ASP A 91 -0.95 -1.56 -8.76
C ASP A 91 -1.99 -0.45 -8.50
N GLY A 92 -2.45 0.19 -9.56
CA GLY A 92 -3.51 1.19 -9.48
C GLY A 92 -4.87 0.51 -9.49
N PHE A 93 -5.92 1.18 -9.02
CA PHE A 93 -7.30 0.69 -9.15
C PHE A 93 -7.94 1.22 -10.44
N ALA A 94 -8.88 0.46 -10.99
CA ALA A 94 -9.70 0.96 -12.09
C ALA A 94 -10.63 2.09 -11.58
N ALA A 95 -11.07 2.96 -12.48
CA ALA A 95 -12.08 3.96 -12.10
C ALA A 95 -13.38 3.26 -11.64
N GLY A 96 -13.90 3.65 -10.47
CA GLY A 96 -15.07 2.97 -9.92
C GLY A 96 -15.40 3.37 -8.48
N THR A 97 -16.42 2.73 -7.92
CA THR A 97 -16.75 2.84 -6.48
C THR A 97 -16.43 1.53 -5.79
N TYR A 98 -15.67 1.63 -4.71
CA TYR A 98 -15.13 0.52 -3.96
C TYR A 98 -15.61 0.58 -2.53
N MET A 99 -15.81 -0.60 -1.95
CA MET A 99 -15.88 -0.75 -0.50
C MET A 99 -14.47 -1.08 0.00
N VAL A 100 -13.90 -0.18 0.80
CA VAL A 100 -12.60 -0.39 1.43
C VAL A 100 -12.86 -0.84 2.85
N SER A 101 -12.29 -1.98 3.25
CA SER A 101 -12.40 -2.49 4.62
C SER A 101 -11.04 -2.99 5.09
N PHE A 102 -10.70 -2.69 6.35
CA PHE A 102 -9.47 -3.15 6.98
C PHE A 102 -9.62 -3.20 8.49
N ASP A 103 -8.82 -4.04 9.13
CA ASP A 103 -8.72 -4.14 10.57
C ASP A 103 -7.53 -3.34 11.10
N ILE A 104 -7.71 -2.68 12.24
CA ILE A 104 -6.66 -1.92 12.91
C ILE A 104 -6.77 -2.05 14.43
N SER A 105 -5.65 -2.22 15.12
CA SER A 105 -5.52 -2.15 16.58
C SER A 105 -4.62 -0.98 16.98
N GLY A 106 -4.53 -0.67 18.28
CA GLY A 106 -3.43 0.18 18.76
C GLY A 106 -2.23 -0.68 19.14
N ASN A 107 -1.01 -0.12 19.11
CA ASN A 107 0.20 -0.91 19.35
C ASN A 107 0.15 -1.72 20.66
N GLN A 108 0.83 -2.87 20.69
CA GLN A 108 0.88 -3.74 21.86
C GLN A 108 2.03 -3.37 22.82
N ARG A 109 2.46 -2.10 22.80
CA ARG A 109 3.54 -1.56 23.62
C ARG A 109 3.01 -0.50 24.59
N ASN A 110 3.13 0.78 24.24
CA ASN A 110 2.74 1.92 25.07
C ASN A 110 2.42 3.13 24.19
N GLY A 111 1.91 4.20 24.81
CA GLY A 111 1.59 5.44 24.10
C GLY A 111 0.40 5.28 23.16
N PHE A 112 0.48 5.95 22.01
CA PHE A 112 -0.52 5.92 20.96
C PHE A 112 0.15 6.08 19.60
N ASP A 113 -0.54 5.63 18.56
CA ASP A 113 -0.21 5.84 17.17
C ASP A 113 -1.33 6.59 16.46
N ILE A 114 -1.03 7.19 15.32
CA ILE A 114 -1.99 7.96 14.53
C ILE A 114 -2.04 7.38 13.12
N LEU A 115 -3.18 6.80 12.75
CA LEU A 115 -3.40 6.25 11.43
C LEU A 115 -4.02 7.28 10.48
N ASP A 116 -3.40 7.40 9.32
CA ASP A 116 -4.00 7.97 8.12
C ASP A 116 -4.22 6.90 7.05
N VAL A 117 -5.35 7.00 6.34
CA VAL A 117 -5.64 6.16 5.17
C VAL A 117 -6.11 7.04 4.03
N THR A 118 -5.48 6.92 2.87
CA THR A 118 -5.87 7.65 1.67
C THR A 118 -6.21 6.71 0.53
N PHE A 119 -7.23 7.05 -0.25
CA PHE A 119 -7.51 6.41 -1.53
C PHE A 119 -7.72 7.49 -2.59
N ASP A 120 -6.97 7.41 -3.68
CA ASP A 120 -6.94 8.45 -4.73
C ASP A 120 -6.54 9.84 -4.20
N GLY A 121 -5.62 9.86 -3.21
CA GLY A 121 -5.21 11.08 -2.51
C GLY A 121 -6.25 11.68 -1.56
N VAL A 122 -7.45 11.11 -1.48
CA VAL A 122 -8.52 11.53 -0.55
C VAL A 122 -8.38 10.76 0.75
N LYS A 123 -8.46 11.45 1.89
CA LYS A 123 -8.43 10.82 3.22
C LYS A 123 -9.74 10.04 3.46
N LEU A 124 -9.62 8.72 3.60
CA LEU A 124 -10.66 7.86 4.16
C LEU A 124 -10.63 7.91 5.69
N VAL A 125 -9.41 7.99 6.24
CA VAL A 125 -9.13 8.22 7.65
C VAL A 125 -8.15 9.38 7.75
N ASP A 126 -8.46 10.32 8.63
CA ASP A 126 -7.68 11.53 8.90
C ASP A 126 -7.41 11.62 10.41
N GLY A 127 -6.24 11.18 10.83
CA GLY A 127 -5.75 11.28 12.20
C GLY A 127 -6.45 10.36 13.20
N LEU A 128 -6.71 9.10 12.86
CA LEU A 128 -7.28 8.16 13.83
C LEU A 128 -6.25 7.78 14.89
N VAL A 129 -6.45 8.28 16.11
CA VAL A 129 -5.63 7.91 17.27
C VAL A 129 -6.02 6.53 17.77
N LYS A 130 -5.03 5.64 17.91
CA LYS A 130 -5.16 4.32 18.53
C LYS A 130 -4.28 4.24 19.76
N GLN A 131 -4.89 4.06 20.93
CA GLN A 131 -4.14 3.91 22.19
C GLN A 131 -3.53 2.52 22.27
N ALA A 132 -2.39 2.39 22.94
CA ALA A 132 -1.77 1.10 23.16
C ALA A 132 -2.73 0.12 23.85
N GLY A 133 -2.81 -1.10 23.32
CA GLY A 133 -3.70 -2.14 23.82
C GLY A 133 -5.16 -2.03 23.39
N ASP A 134 -5.54 -1.02 22.62
CA ASP A 134 -6.87 -0.99 21.99
C ASP A 134 -7.05 -2.21 21.07
N ASN A 135 -8.19 -2.88 21.21
CA ASN A 135 -8.57 -4.03 20.39
C ASN A 135 -8.60 -3.70 18.88
N PHE A 136 -8.50 -4.76 18.07
CA PHE A 136 -8.83 -4.68 16.66
C PHE A 136 -10.26 -4.20 16.43
N ILE A 137 -10.41 -3.28 15.49
CA ILE A 137 -11.68 -2.84 14.95
C ILE A 137 -11.62 -2.91 13.43
N THR A 138 -12.74 -3.25 12.80
CA THR A 138 -12.90 -3.13 11.35
C THR A 138 -13.44 -1.75 11.01
N LEU A 139 -12.77 -1.05 10.09
CA LEU A 139 -13.27 0.18 9.49
C LEU A 139 -13.69 -0.10 8.05
N THR A 140 -14.82 0.47 7.63
CA THR A 140 -15.35 0.28 6.28
C THR A 140 -15.78 1.61 5.69
N PHE A 141 -15.39 1.86 4.44
CA PHE A 141 -15.66 3.08 3.69
C PHE A 141 -16.17 2.77 2.28
N LEU A 142 -17.01 3.64 1.75
CA LEU A 142 -17.25 3.72 0.31
C LEU A 142 -16.37 4.82 -0.28
N ALA A 143 -15.62 4.50 -1.33
CA ALA A 143 -14.72 5.41 -2.00
C ALA A 143 -14.94 5.33 -3.52
N THR A 144 -15.16 6.48 -4.16
CA THR A 144 -15.16 6.59 -5.63
C THR A 144 -13.81 7.12 -6.07
N VAL A 145 -13.17 6.42 -7.00
CA VAL A 145 -11.79 6.69 -7.41
C VAL A 145 -11.64 6.77 -8.92
N SER A 146 -10.61 7.49 -9.35
CA SER A 146 -10.18 7.60 -10.74
C SER A 146 -9.29 6.43 -11.19
N GLU A 147 -9.09 6.30 -12.50
CA GLU A 147 -8.22 5.26 -13.07
C GLU A 147 -6.78 5.45 -12.58
N GLY A 148 -6.18 4.38 -12.07
CA GLY A 148 -4.82 4.39 -11.53
C GLY A 148 -4.71 4.84 -10.08
N ALA A 149 -5.84 5.07 -9.39
CA ALA A 149 -5.87 5.46 -7.99
C ALA A 149 -5.09 4.50 -7.08
N LYS A 150 -4.50 5.03 -6.01
CA LYS A 150 -3.70 4.27 -5.04
C LYS A 150 -4.32 4.31 -3.66
N LEU A 151 -4.34 3.15 -3.00
CA LEU A 151 -4.69 3.02 -1.58
C LEU A 151 -3.40 3.07 -0.76
N ALA A 152 -3.37 3.86 0.30
CA ALA A 152 -2.19 3.97 1.17
C ALA A 152 -2.58 4.09 2.65
N PHE A 153 -1.73 3.52 3.51
CA PHE A 153 -1.81 3.53 4.97
C PHE A 153 -0.52 4.12 5.54
N ALA A 154 -0.63 4.98 6.54
CA ALA A 154 0.50 5.65 7.17
C ALA A 154 0.32 5.76 8.68
N ASN A 155 1.40 5.52 9.44
CA ASN A 155 1.50 5.97 10.83
C ASN A 155 2.22 7.34 10.86
N LEU A 156 1.71 8.30 11.63
CA LEU A 156 2.19 9.69 11.68
C LEU A 156 3.05 10.00 12.92
#